data_AF-A0AAW0P318-F1
#
_entry.id   AF-A0AAW0P318-F1
#
_cell.length_a   1.000
_cell.length_b   1.000
_cell.length_c   1.000
_cell.angle_alpha   90.00
_cell.angle_beta   90.00
_cell.angle_gamma   90.00
#
_symmetry.space_group_name_H-M   'P 1'
#
loop_
_entity.id
_entity.type
_entity.pdbx_description
1 polymer ?
#
loop_
_entity_poly.entity_id
_entity_poly.type
_entity_poly.pdbx_seq_one_letter_code
_entity_poly.pdbx_strand_id
1 'polypeptide(L)'
;MGVAAFGVAFTLADPNDTGVVALTDGAAEDGCYTEKQGFWSYYETCLYIRGGALNQIPEQSVHYAVTEGQWVGFDDRYSVDAKISHITQNGYGGVCVWALDLDDFTGKFCEAGPNPFISYLKSKLPGPSGSTGSSTGDVCNGQPGVHPNPKDNTTYYNCDHGKATLMPCSPGLVFKTSCSCCGYPTSN
;
A
#
# COMPACT_ATOMS: atom_id res chain seq x y z
N MET A 1 -12.51 -2.19 4.09
CA MET A 1 -12.31 -3.59 3.61
C MET A 1 -10.83 -3.93 3.71
N GLY A 2 -10.47 -5.14 4.12
CA GLY A 2 -9.08 -5.60 4.11
C GLY A 2 -8.66 -6.11 2.73
N VAL A 3 -7.44 -5.80 2.31
CA VAL A 3 -6.82 -6.32 1.08
C VAL A 3 -5.44 -6.87 1.42
N ALA A 4 -5.10 -8.03 0.88
CA ALA A 4 -3.88 -8.75 1.19
C ALA A 4 -2.79 -8.45 0.15
N ALA A 5 -1.66 -7.91 0.58
CA ALA A 5 -0.45 -7.79 -0.22
C ALA A 5 0.39 -9.08 -0.12
N PHE A 6 -0.27 -10.25 -0.16
CA PHE A 6 0.35 -11.57 -0.10
C PHE A 6 -0.54 -12.60 -0.78
N GLY A 7 0.05 -13.74 -1.15
CA GLY A 7 -0.64 -14.92 -1.63
C GLY A 7 -0.62 -16.05 -0.61
N VAL A 8 -1.63 -16.91 -0.68
CA VAL A 8 -1.63 -18.21 0.01
C VAL A 8 -1.34 -19.28 -1.03
N ALA A 9 -0.34 -20.11 -0.73
CA ALA A 9 0.21 -21.05 -1.69
C ALA A 9 0.17 -22.51 -1.18
N PHE A 10 0.05 -23.45 -2.12
CA PHE A 10 -0.08 -24.88 -1.88
C PHE A 10 0.80 -25.67 -2.83
N THR A 11 1.26 -26.84 -2.40
CA THR A 11 1.88 -27.83 -3.28
C THR A 11 0.79 -28.72 -3.87
N LEU A 12 0.71 -28.82 -5.20
CA LEU A 12 -0.25 -29.67 -5.88
C LEU A 12 0.11 -31.15 -5.72
N ALA A 13 -0.88 -32.00 -5.44
CA ALA A 13 -0.67 -33.45 -5.37
C ALA A 13 -0.44 -34.06 -6.76
N ASP A 14 -1.09 -33.51 -7.81
CA ASP A 14 -0.80 -33.79 -9.21
C ASP A 14 -0.46 -32.47 -9.93
N PRO A 15 0.79 -32.27 -10.39
CA PRO A 15 1.18 -31.06 -11.12
C PRO A 15 0.37 -30.78 -12.40
N ASN A 16 -0.36 -31.77 -12.93
CA ASN A 16 -1.21 -31.60 -14.11
C ASN A 16 -2.64 -31.15 -13.75
N ASP A 17 -3.08 -31.34 -12.51
CA ASP A 17 -4.36 -30.84 -12.01
C ASP A 17 -4.14 -29.50 -11.32
N THR A 18 -4.30 -28.42 -12.08
CA THR A 18 -3.98 -27.05 -11.64
C THR A 18 -5.22 -26.22 -11.31
N GLY A 19 -6.40 -26.82 -11.39
CA GLY A 19 -7.67 -26.15 -11.20
C GLY A 19 -7.90 -25.67 -9.77
N VAL A 20 -8.88 -24.80 -9.61
CA VAL A 20 -9.41 -24.48 -8.27
C VAL A 20 -9.99 -25.76 -7.67
N VAL A 21 -9.71 -26.03 -6.39
CA VAL A 21 -10.11 -27.27 -5.68
C VAL A 21 -9.29 -28.52 -6.09
N ALA A 22 -8.21 -28.36 -6.86
CA ALA A 22 -7.24 -29.44 -7.06
C ALA A 22 -6.70 -29.96 -5.72
N LEU A 23 -6.38 -31.25 -5.65
CA LEU A 23 -5.82 -31.87 -4.46
C LEU A 23 -4.42 -31.31 -4.16
N THR A 24 -4.12 -31.12 -2.88
CA THR A 24 -2.84 -30.56 -2.43
C THR A 24 -2.16 -31.49 -1.44
N ASP A 25 -0.83 -31.51 -1.48
CA ASP A 25 0.03 -32.23 -0.53
C ASP A 25 0.42 -31.36 0.68
N GLY A 26 -0.16 -30.17 0.78
CA GLY A 26 0.00 -29.26 1.90
C GLY A 26 0.37 -27.84 1.48
N ALA A 27 0.96 -27.12 2.42
CA ALA A 27 1.46 -25.77 2.19
C ALA A 27 2.60 -25.78 1.16
N ALA A 28 2.63 -24.76 0.32
CA ALA A 28 3.76 -24.48 -0.58
C ALA A 28 5.08 -24.35 0.17
N GLU A 29 6.19 -24.50 -0.56
CA GLU A 29 7.52 -24.19 -0.06
C GLU A 29 7.59 -22.73 0.41
N ASP A 30 8.48 -22.47 1.36
CA ASP A 30 8.68 -21.14 1.91
C ASP A 30 9.28 -20.19 0.87
N GLY A 31 8.83 -18.93 0.92
CA GLY A 31 9.42 -17.87 0.13
C GLY A 31 10.83 -17.53 0.60
N CYS A 32 11.71 -17.13 -0.33
CA CYS A 32 13.11 -16.79 -0.05
C CYS A 32 13.33 -15.68 1.00
N TYR A 33 12.30 -14.92 1.37
CA TYR A 33 12.38 -13.80 2.29
C TYR A 33 11.42 -13.93 3.47
N THR A 34 10.18 -14.36 3.24
CA THR A 34 9.21 -14.58 4.31
C THR A 34 9.52 -15.83 5.12
N GLU A 35 10.24 -16.80 4.54
CA GLU A 35 10.64 -18.06 5.17
C GLU A 35 9.46 -18.78 5.84
N LYS A 36 8.28 -18.65 5.20
CA LYS A 36 7.02 -19.19 5.70
C LYS A 36 6.31 -20.04 4.65
N GLN A 37 6.22 -21.33 4.93
CA GLN A 37 5.47 -22.27 4.08
C GLN A 37 4.03 -21.82 3.88
N GLY A 38 3.57 -21.91 2.64
CA GLY A 38 2.21 -21.56 2.21
C GLY A 38 1.88 -20.07 2.20
N PHE A 39 2.86 -19.20 2.42
CA PHE A 39 2.66 -17.76 2.48
C PHE A 39 3.74 -17.06 1.67
N TRP A 40 3.35 -16.39 0.59
CA TRP A 40 4.27 -15.62 -0.23
C TRP A 40 3.89 -14.16 -0.19
N SER A 41 4.84 -13.27 0.09
CA SER A 41 4.62 -11.83 -0.06
C SER A 41 4.23 -11.49 -1.51
N TYR A 42 3.72 -10.28 -1.74
CA TYR A 42 3.44 -9.82 -3.10
C TYR A 42 4.72 -9.82 -3.97
N TYR A 43 5.85 -9.40 -3.39
CA TYR A 43 7.13 -9.37 -4.10
C TYR A 43 7.71 -10.77 -4.37
N GLU A 44 7.50 -11.75 -3.48
CA GLU A 44 7.86 -13.16 -3.72
C GLU A 44 6.97 -13.77 -4.80
N THR A 45 5.67 -13.49 -4.73
CA THR A 45 4.71 -13.93 -5.75
C THR A 45 5.13 -13.41 -7.14
N CYS A 46 5.51 -12.13 -7.27
CA CYS A 46 6.05 -11.57 -8.51
C CYS A 46 7.29 -12.30 -9.04
N LEU A 47 8.16 -12.79 -8.15
CA LEU A 47 9.35 -13.55 -8.54
C LEU A 47 8.98 -14.94 -9.06
N TYR A 48 8.18 -15.69 -8.31
CA TYR A 48 7.88 -17.10 -8.61
C TYR A 48 6.99 -17.28 -9.84
N ILE A 49 6.13 -16.30 -10.14
CA ILE A 49 5.20 -16.38 -11.29
C ILE A 49 5.76 -15.65 -12.51
N ARG A 50 6.98 -15.11 -12.45
CA ARG A 50 7.57 -14.31 -13.54
C ARG A 50 7.63 -15.11 -14.84
N GLY A 51 6.98 -14.60 -15.88
CA GLY A 51 6.88 -15.27 -17.19
C GLY A 51 5.87 -16.43 -17.23
N GLY A 52 5.22 -16.74 -16.12
CA GLY A 52 4.13 -17.72 -16.03
C GLY A 52 2.78 -17.14 -16.47
N ALA A 53 1.81 -18.03 -16.65
CA ALA A 53 0.43 -17.65 -16.97
C ALA A 53 -0.36 -17.32 -15.70
N LEU A 54 -1.17 -16.26 -15.78
CA LEU A 54 -2.19 -15.96 -14.78
C LEU A 54 -3.50 -16.62 -15.19
N ASN A 55 -4.11 -17.33 -14.24
CA ASN A 55 -5.38 -18.00 -14.43
C ASN A 55 -6.46 -17.27 -13.64
N GLN A 56 -7.54 -16.91 -14.31
CA GLN A 56 -8.63 -16.16 -13.70
C GLN A 56 -9.63 -17.11 -13.04
N ILE A 57 -10.18 -16.67 -11.90
CA ILE A 57 -11.36 -17.26 -11.27
C ILE A 57 -12.49 -16.22 -11.38
N PRO A 58 -13.24 -16.18 -12.50
CA PRO A 58 -14.18 -15.11 -12.78
C PRO A 58 -15.23 -14.94 -11.67
N GLU A 59 -15.70 -16.05 -11.10
CA GLU A 59 -16.73 -16.07 -10.06
C GLU A 59 -16.25 -15.44 -8.75
N GLN A 60 -14.93 -15.42 -8.52
CA GLN A 60 -14.30 -14.84 -7.33
C GLN A 60 -13.60 -13.50 -7.62
N SER A 61 -13.50 -13.10 -8.90
CA SER A 61 -12.82 -11.89 -9.35
C SER A 61 -11.38 -11.79 -8.84
N VAL A 62 -10.64 -12.90 -8.88
CA VAL A 62 -9.22 -12.99 -8.52
C VAL A 62 -8.45 -13.82 -9.55
N HIS A 63 -7.11 -13.76 -9.47
CA HIS A 63 -6.22 -14.64 -10.20
C HIS A 63 -5.56 -15.65 -9.26
N TYR A 64 -5.11 -16.75 -9.86
CA TYR A 64 -4.10 -17.62 -9.31
C TYR A 64 -3.00 -17.87 -10.35
N ALA A 65 -1.87 -18.37 -9.89
CA ALA A 65 -0.78 -18.79 -10.75
C ALA A 65 -0.27 -20.17 -10.32
N VAL A 66 0.36 -20.87 -11.27
CA VAL A 66 1.02 -22.14 -11.01
C VAL A 66 2.45 -22.08 -11.51
N THR A 67 3.38 -22.52 -10.68
CA THR A 67 4.82 -22.52 -10.96
C THR A 67 5.48 -23.69 -10.22
N GLU A 68 6.28 -24.49 -10.92
CA GLU A 68 7.04 -25.61 -10.33
C GLU A 68 6.22 -26.57 -9.43
N GLY A 69 4.97 -26.87 -9.81
CA GLY A 69 4.08 -27.73 -9.01
C GLY A 69 3.44 -27.04 -7.80
N GLN A 70 3.63 -25.73 -7.66
CA GLN A 70 3.04 -24.90 -6.61
C GLN A 70 1.94 -24.03 -7.18
N TRP A 71 0.87 -23.86 -6.41
CA TRP A 71 -0.32 -23.08 -6.75
C TRP A 71 -0.42 -21.92 -5.77
N VAL A 72 -0.57 -20.68 -6.25
CA VAL A 72 -0.75 -19.50 -5.39
C VAL A 72 -1.98 -18.70 -5.81
N GLY A 73 -2.86 -18.45 -4.84
CA GLY A 73 -3.96 -17.52 -4.96
C GLY A 73 -3.56 -16.19 -4.31
N PHE A 74 -3.69 -15.09 -5.02
CA PHE A 74 -3.18 -13.79 -4.58
C PHE A 74 -4.01 -12.63 -5.15
N ASP A 75 -3.78 -11.43 -4.63
CA ASP A 75 -4.34 -10.20 -5.19
C ASP A 75 -3.40 -9.58 -6.22
N ASP A 76 -3.95 -9.13 -7.34
CA ASP A 76 -3.25 -8.41 -8.39
C ASP A 76 -4.06 -7.17 -8.83
N ARG A 77 -3.67 -6.52 -9.93
CA ARG A 77 -4.39 -5.34 -10.41
C ARG A 77 -5.84 -5.64 -10.78
N TYR A 78 -6.12 -6.82 -11.32
CA TYR A 78 -7.46 -7.24 -11.69
C TYR A 78 -8.35 -7.40 -10.46
N SER A 79 -7.89 -8.13 -9.44
CA SER A 79 -8.67 -8.31 -8.22
C SER A 79 -8.80 -7.01 -7.42
N VAL A 80 -7.77 -6.16 -7.42
CA VAL A 80 -7.82 -4.84 -6.79
C VAL A 80 -8.90 -3.97 -7.45
N ASP A 81 -9.00 -3.95 -8.78
CA ASP A 81 -10.04 -3.18 -9.46
C ASP A 81 -11.47 -3.68 -9.12
N ALA A 82 -11.66 -5.00 -9.06
CA ALA A 82 -12.93 -5.59 -8.64
C ALA A 82 -13.26 -5.24 -7.19
N LYS A 83 -12.27 -5.34 -6.30
CA LYS A 83 -12.39 -4.98 -4.89
C LYS A 83 -12.74 -3.50 -4.73
N ILE A 84 -12.04 -2.57 -5.39
CA ILE A 84 -12.33 -1.13 -5.30
C ILE A 84 -13.75 -0.82 -5.79
N SER A 85 -14.18 -1.45 -6.89
CA SER A 85 -15.54 -1.30 -7.40
C SER A 85 -16.56 -1.74 -6.36
N HIS A 86 -16.35 -2.90 -5.73
CA HIS A 86 -17.19 -3.38 -4.64
C HIS A 86 -17.19 -2.40 -3.46
N ILE A 87 -16.02 -1.87 -3.09
CA ILE A 87 -15.91 -1.00 -1.91
C ILE A 87 -16.69 0.31 -2.12
N THR A 88 -16.55 0.89 -3.31
CA THR A 88 -17.17 2.16 -3.70
C THR A 88 -18.69 2.02 -3.83
N GLN A 89 -19.16 0.96 -4.47
CA GLN A 89 -20.59 0.71 -4.67
C GLN A 89 -21.34 0.47 -3.35
N ASN A 90 -20.67 -0.11 -2.36
CA ASN A 90 -21.26 -0.40 -1.05
C ASN A 90 -21.00 0.69 -0.01
N GLY A 91 -20.34 1.79 -0.38
CA GLY A 91 -20.14 2.95 0.48
C GLY A 91 -19.29 2.68 1.73
N TYR A 92 -18.33 1.75 1.68
CA TYR A 92 -17.42 1.54 2.81
C TYR A 92 -16.46 2.74 2.97
N GLY A 93 -16.04 2.99 4.20
CA GLY A 93 -15.18 4.13 4.55
C GLY A 93 -13.72 4.05 4.11
N GLY A 94 -13.29 2.95 3.48
CA GLY A 94 -11.92 2.81 2.97
C GLY A 94 -11.38 1.39 2.96
N VAL A 95 -10.06 1.30 2.77
CA VAL A 95 -9.31 0.04 2.65
C VAL A 95 -8.18 0.01 3.67
N CYS A 96 -7.98 -1.15 4.30
CA CYS A 96 -6.75 -1.47 5.03
C CYS A 96 -5.97 -2.53 4.25
N VAL A 97 -4.65 -2.42 4.25
CA VAL A 97 -3.77 -3.37 3.56
C VAL A 97 -2.97 -4.14 4.59
N TRP A 98 -2.96 -5.47 4.46
CA TRP A 98 -2.03 -6.34 5.18
C TRP A 98 -1.01 -6.90 4.18
N ALA A 99 0.24 -6.47 4.20
CA ALA A 99 0.83 -5.40 5.00
C ALA A 99 1.82 -4.58 4.15
N LEU A 100 2.32 -3.46 4.69
CA LEU A 100 3.24 -2.57 3.99
C LEU A 100 4.53 -3.27 3.58
N ASP A 101 5.08 -4.11 4.46
CA ASP A 101 6.32 -4.86 4.29
C ASP A 101 6.20 -6.04 3.31
N LEU A 102 4.97 -6.39 2.89
CA LEU A 102 4.72 -7.49 1.96
C LEU A 102 4.52 -7.02 0.52
N ASP A 103 4.30 -5.71 0.30
CA ASP A 103 4.37 -5.09 -1.03
C ASP A 103 5.84 -5.04 -1.51
N ASP A 104 6.08 -4.84 -2.81
CA ASP A 104 7.43 -4.55 -3.31
C ASP A 104 7.82 -3.11 -2.96
N PHE A 105 8.05 -2.85 -1.68
CA PHE A 105 8.32 -1.52 -1.14
C PHE A 105 9.62 -0.90 -1.68
N THR A 106 10.52 -1.72 -2.24
CA THR A 106 11.76 -1.25 -2.89
C THR A 106 11.64 -1.07 -4.40
N GLY A 107 10.67 -1.72 -5.04
CA GLY A 107 10.47 -1.75 -6.48
C GLY A 107 11.44 -2.66 -7.25
N LYS A 108 12.08 -3.63 -6.57
CA LYS A 108 13.14 -4.47 -7.16
C LYS A 108 12.65 -5.81 -7.71
N PHE A 109 11.42 -6.22 -7.41
CA PHE A 109 10.92 -7.57 -7.62
C PHE A 109 9.83 -7.65 -8.68
N CYS A 110 8.92 -6.68 -8.70
CA CYS A 110 7.73 -6.69 -9.56
C CYS A 110 7.87 -5.85 -10.83
N GLU A 111 9.01 -5.19 -11.06
CA GLU A 111 9.25 -4.31 -12.21
C GLU A 111 8.21 -3.16 -12.37
N ALA A 112 7.57 -2.78 -11.27
CA ALA A 112 6.47 -1.82 -11.24
C ALA A 112 6.78 -0.57 -10.38
N GLY A 113 8.05 -0.38 -10.01
CA GLY A 113 8.50 0.68 -9.10
C GLY A 113 8.15 0.39 -7.63
N PRO A 114 8.52 1.28 -6.70
CA PRO A 114 8.30 1.07 -5.26
C PRO A 114 6.83 1.09 -4.85
N ASN A 115 6.47 0.20 -3.93
CA ASN A 115 5.11 0.04 -3.36
C ASN A 115 4.03 -0.11 -4.44
N PRO A 116 4.19 -1.01 -5.42
CA PRO A 116 3.31 -1.07 -6.58
C PRO A 116 1.88 -1.48 -6.21
N PHE A 117 1.69 -2.35 -5.22
CA PHE A 117 0.36 -2.78 -4.80
C PHE A 117 -0.39 -1.64 -4.13
N ILE A 118 0.20 -1.03 -3.09
CA ILE A 118 -0.45 0.01 -2.29
C ILE A 118 -0.62 1.29 -3.07
N SER A 119 0.36 1.68 -3.89
CA SER A 119 0.26 2.88 -4.73
C SER A 119 -0.85 2.72 -5.77
N TYR A 120 -1.00 1.53 -6.35
CA TYR A 120 -2.10 1.24 -7.26
C TYR A 120 -3.45 1.34 -6.56
N LEU A 121 -3.58 0.71 -5.39
CA LEU A 121 -4.78 0.73 -4.57
C LEU A 121 -5.19 2.17 -4.20
N LYS A 122 -4.23 2.98 -3.75
CA LYS A 122 -4.42 4.41 -3.46
C LYS A 122 -4.86 5.20 -4.69
N SER A 123 -4.33 4.91 -5.87
CA SER A 123 -4.68 5.62 -7.11
C SER A 123 -6.14 5.39 -7.55
N LYS A 124 -6.75 4.30 -7.09
CA LYS A 124 -8.12 3.91 -7.42
C LYS A 124 -9.15 4.37 -6.40
N LEU A 125 -8.73 4.75 -5.19
CA LEU A 125 -9.64 5.27 -4.17
C LEU A 125 -10.00 6.74 -4.47
N PRO A 126 -11.27 7.14 -4.29
CA PRO A 126 -11.64 8.54 -4.42
C PRO A 126 -10.87 9.37 -3.40
N GLY A 127 -10.23 10.44 -3.87
CA GLY A 127 -9.55 11.40 -3.00
C GLY A 127 -10.53 12.08 -2.04
N PRO A 128 -10.07 12.62 -0.91
CA PRO A 128 -10.93 13.41 -0.05
C PRO A 128 -11.50 14.58 -0.86
N SER A 129 -12.82 14.67 -0.96
CA SER A 129 -13.54 15.82 -1.53
C SER A 129 -13.31 17.06 -0.65
N GLY A 130 -12.13 17.65 -0.75
CA GLY A 130 -11.72 18.87 -0.08
C GLY A 130 -11.85 20.04 -1.05
N SER A 131 -12.84 20.89 -0.81
CA SER A 131 -13.01 22.22 -1.40
C SER A 131 -11.66 22.95 -1.57
N THR A 132 -11.38 23.39 -2.79
CA THR A 132 -10.35 24.38 -3.14
C THR A 132 -10.61 25.68 -2.35
N GLY A 133 -9.99 25.79 -1.18
CA GLY A 133 -9.97 27.01 -0.38
C GLY A 133 -8.74 27.84 -0.74
N SER A 134 -9.00 28.98 -1.38
CA SER A 134 -8.12 30.10 -1.70
C SER A 134 -6.80 30.25 -0.92
N SER A 135 -5.72 30.32 -1.71
CA SER A 135 -4.68 31.36 -1.67
C SER A 135 -4.22 31.91 -0.30
N THR A 136 -3.32 31.19 0.34
CA THR A 136 -2.13 31.80 0.94
C THR A 136 -0.94 31.15 0.23
N GLY A 137 -0.06 31.94 -0.40
CA GLY A 137 1.03 31.48 -1.27
C GLY A 137 1.69 30.20 -0.76
N ASP A 138 1.85 29.24 -1.67
CA ASP A 138 2.11 27.81 -1.43
C ASP A 138 3.14 27.51 -0.31
N VAL A 139 2.68 27.54 0.95
CA VAL A 139 3.53 27.25 2.13
C VAL A 139 4.01 25.81 2.09
N CYS A 140 3.26 24.93 1.42
CA CYS A 140 3.61 23.53 1.28
C CYS A 140 4.68 23.30 0.21
N ASN A 141 4.84 24.19 -0.78
CA ASN A 141 5.71 23.99 -1.95
C ASN A 141 5.59 22.57 -2.55
N GLY A 142 4.37 22.00 -2.52
CA GLY A 142 4.11 20.62 -2.92
C GLY A 142 4.72 19.50 -2.05
N GLN A 143 5.38 19.82 -0.94
CA GLN A 143 6.00 18.84 -0.04
C GLN A 143 5.12 18.53 1.19
N PRO A 144 4.82 17.25 1.46
CA PRO A 144 4.14 16.85 2.69
C PRO A 144 5.04 17.05 3.91
N GLY A 145 4.42 17.22 5.08
CA GLY A 145 5.13 17.38 6.35
C GLY A 145 4.93 18.75 6.99
N VAL A 146 5.72 19.03 8.03
CA VAL A 146 5.60 20.27 8.80
C VAL A 146 6.51 21.37 8.27
N HIS A 147 5.96 22.56 8.11
CA HIS A 147 6.62 23.74 7.54
C HIS A 147 6.50 24.94 8.50
N PRO A 148 7.51 25.82 8.55
CA PRO A 148 7.48 26.98 9.43
C PRO A 148 6.38 27.96 9.00
N ASN A 149 5.70 28.58 9.97
CA ASN A 149 4.86 29.74 9.68
C ASN A 149 5.73 31.01 9.67
N PRO A 150 5.91 31.70 8.52
CA PRO A 150 6.75 32.89 8.43
C PRO A 150 6.19 34.11 9.18
N LYS A 151 4.92 34.08 9.59
CA LYS A 151 4.26 35.20 10.29
C LYS A 151 4.27 35.06 11.81
N ASP A 152 4.41 33.84 12.32
CA ASP A 152 4.30 33.55 13.75
C ASP A 152 5.06 32.26 14.08
N ASN A 153 6.13 32.39 14.85
CA ASN A 153 6.98 31.25 15.21
C ASN A 153 6.37 30.36 16.30
N THR A 154 5.22 30.71 16.89
CA THR A 154 4.48 29.86 17.83
C THR A 154 3.51 28.90 17.14
N THR A 155 3.40 29.00 15.81
CA THR A 155 2.56 28.14 14.98
C THR A 155 3.37 27.56 13.81
N TYR A 156 2.88 26.48 13.21
CA TYR A 156 3.48 25.81 12.06
C TYR A 156 2.40 25.27 11.14
N TYR A 157 2.73 24.95 9.89
CA TYR A 157 1.80 24.32 8.96
C TYR A 157 2.07 22.83 8.85
N ASN A 158 1.04 22.01 8.98
CA ASN A 158 1.08 20.59 8.59
C ASN A 158 0.50 20.45 7.19
N CYS A 159 1.33 20.08 6.24
CA CYS A 159 0.97 19.92 4.84
C CYS A 159 0.70 18.44 4.52
N ASP A 160 -0.50 18.18 4.03
CA ASP A 160 -0.90 16.88 3.49
C ASP A 160 -1.58 17.09 2.14
N HIS A 161 -1.11 16.39 1.10
CA HIS A 161 -1.55 16.56 -0.31
C HIS A 161 -1.69 18.02 -0.78
N GLY A 162 -0.73 18.89 -0.41
CA GLY A 162 -0.73 20.30 -0.81
C GLY A 162 -1.70 21.19 -0.03
N LYS A 163 -2.43 20.65 0.95
CA LYS A 163 -3.29 21.39 1.85
C LYS A 163 -2.52 21.74 3.13
N ALA A 164 -2.31 23.03 3.37
CA ALA A 164 -1.70 23.53 4.59
C ALA A 164 -2.75 23.63 5.72
N THR A 165 -2.48 22.98 6.86
CA THR A 165 -3.28 23.14 8.09
C THR A 165 -2.43 23.84 9.15
N LEU A 166 -2.89 24.98 9.67
CA LEU A 166 -2.18 25.71 10.72
C LEU A 166 -2.34 25.01 12.07
N MET A 167 -1.22 24.76 12.73
CA MET A 167 -1.12 24.07 14.02
C MET A 167 -0.37 24.92 15.03
N PRO A 168 -0.86 25.05 16.28
CA PRO A 168 -0.13 25.73 17.34
C PRO A 168 0.92 24.81 17.98
N CYS A 169 2.04 25.40 18.39
CA CYS A 169 2.91 24.80 19.38
C CYS A 169 2.25 24.83 20.77
N SER A 170 2.72 23.98 21.69
CA SER A 170 2.32 24.08 23.09
C SER A 170 2.68 25.46 23.68
N PRO A 171 1.92 25.98 24.65
CA PRO A 171 2.17 27.31 25.22
C PRO A 171 3.62 27.50 25.68
N GLY A 172 4.24 28.59 25.23
CA GLY A 172 5.64 28.92 25.55
C GLY A 172 6.70 28.28 24.64
N LEU A 173 6.30 27.47 23.65
CA LEU A 173 7.20 26.89 22.66
C LEU A 173 7.14 27.63 21.31
N VAL A 174 8.23 27.56 20.57
CA VAL A 174 8.35 28.05 19.20
C VAL A 174 8.75 26.90 18.26
N PHE A 175 8.30 26.97 17.01
CA PHE A 175 8.67 26.01 15.99
C PHE A 175 10.14 26.17 15.59
N LYS A 176 10.87 25.06 15.54
CA LYS A 176 12.27 24.98 15.12
C LYS A 176 12.39 24.16 13.85
N THR A 177 12.88 24.81 12.79
CA THR A 177 13.13 24.16 11.50
C THR A 177 14.23 23.10 11.54
N SER A 178 15.16 23.16 12.50
CA SER A 178 16.26 22.19 12.63
C SER A 178 15.82 20.78 12.99
N CYS A 179 14.69 20.64 13.67
CA CYS A 179 14.12 19.36 14.10
C CYS A 179 12.71 19.12 13.57
N SER A 180 12.15 20.09 12.83
CA SER A 180 10.74 20.09 12.44
C SER A 180 9.81 19.88 13.65
N CYS A 181 10.09 20.59 14.75
CA CYS A 181 9.47 20.36 16.05
C CYS A 181 9.27 21.64 16.86
N CYS A 182 8.35 21.64 17.84
CA CYS A 182 8.19 22.73 18.79
C CYS A 182 9.18 22.58 19.96
N GLY A 183 9.92 23.63 20.28
CA GLY A 183 10.88 23.63 21.39
C GLY A 183 11.00 24.99 22.07
N TYR A 184 11.73 25.06 23.17
CA TYR A 184 11.93 26.32 23.90
C TYR A 184 12.65 27.36 23.03
N PRO A 185 12.25 28.65 23.12
CA PRO A 185 12.98 29.74 22.49
C PRO A 185 14.43 29.71 22.95
N THR A 186 15.38 29.86 22.03
CA THR A 186 16.78 30.04 22.41
C THR A 186 16.91 31.39 23.13
N SER A 187 17.28 31.35 24.41
CA SER A 187 17.66 32.56 25.17
C SER A 187 18.94 33.12 24.56
N ASN A 188 18.88 34.37 24.11
CA ASN A 188 20.04 35.14 23.65
C ASN A 188 20.84 35.67 24.84
#